data_AF-A0A2D4JSY1-F1
#
_entry.id   AF-A0A2D4JSY1-F1
#
_cell.length_a   1.000
_cell.length_b   1.000
_cell.length_c   1.000
_cell.angle_alpha   90.00
_cell.angle_beta   90.00
_cell.angle_gamma   90.00
#
_symmetry.space_group_name_H-M   'P 1'
#
loop_
_entity.id
_entity.type
_entity.pdbx_description
1 polymer ?
#
loop_
_entity_poly.entity_id
_entity_poly.type
_entity_poly.pdbx_seq_one_letter_code
_entity_poly.pdbx_strand_id
1 'polypeptide(L)'
;DVDRIVGLDQVTGITETAFGSAYKTKKGMFRTVGQLYKESLTKLMATLRNTNPNFVRCIIPNHEKRAGKLDPHLVLDQLRCNGVLEGIRICRQGFPNRIVFQEFRQRYEILTPNAIPKGFMDGKQACERMIRALELDPN
;
A
#
# COMPACT_ATOMS: atom_id res chain seq x y z
N ASP A 1 12.13 -3.33 -31.38
CA ASP A 1 11.12 -2.71 -30.52
C ASP A 1 11.10 -3.38 -29.14
N VAL A 2 12.26 -3.41 -28.46
CA VAL A 2 12.43 -4.03 -27.13
C VAL A 2 13.42 -3.21 -26.27
N ASP A 3 13.50 -1.90 -26.51
CA ASP A 3 14.47 -0.99 -25.86
C ASP A 3 13.78 0.02 -24.94
N ARG A 4 13.06 -0.49 -23.94
CA ARG A 4 12.49 0.34 -22.88
C ARG A 4 12.58 -0.29 -21.49
N ILE A 5 13.71 -0.94 -21.20
CA ILE A 5 14.07 -1.31 -19.82
C ILE A 5 14.54 -0.03 -19.12
N VAL A 6 13.60 0.60 -18.43
CA VAL A 6 13.83 1.77 -17.58
C VAL A 6 14.85 1.40 -16.50
N GLY A 7 16.04 2.01 -16.55
CA GLY A 7 17.05 1.88 -15.48
C GLY A 7 18.49 1.68 -15.95
N LEU A 8 18.74 1.43 -17.25
CA LEU A 8 20.11 1.33 -17.76
C LEU A 8 20.81 2.69 -17.93
N ASP A 9 20.08 3.81 -17.85
CA ASP A 9 20.64 5.17 -17.96
C ASP A 9 21.52 5.59 -16.76
N GLN A 10 21.44 4.90 -15.62
CA GLN A 10 22.43 5.10 -14.55
C GLN A 10 23.75 4.36 -14.79
N VAL A 11 23.80 3.49 -15.80
CA VAL A 11 25.02 2.76 -16.18
C VAL A 11 25.80 3.51 -17.28
N THR A 12 25.12 4.29 -18.13
CA THR A 12 25.71 4.96 -19.31
C THR A 12 26.42 6.29 -19.01
N GLY A 13 26.10 6.96 -17.90
CA GLY A 13 26.70 8.24 -17.51
C GLY A 13 28.17 8.21 -17.08
N ILE A 14 28.86 7.07 -17.12
CA ILE A 14 30.30 6.95 -16.79
C ILE A 14 31.14 6.59 -18.04
N THR A 15 30.50 6.39 -19.19
CA THR A 15 31.12 5.84 -20.41
C THR A 15 31.21 6.81 -21.58
N GLU A 16 31.30 8.12 -21.33
CA GLU A 16 31.69 9.08 -22.36
C GLU A 16 32.79 10.03 -21.84
N THR A 17 33.99 9.50 -21.66
CA THR A 17 35.21 10.27 -21.92
C THR A 17 36.32 9.34 -22.39
N ALA A 18 36.76 9.61 -23.62
CA ALA A 18 38.08 9.34 -24.18
C ALA A 18 38.59 7.89 -24.26
N PHE A 19 38.83 7.49 -25.51
CA PHE A 19 39.79 6.47 -25.92
C PHE A 19 41.06 6.44 -25.06
N GLY A 20 41.45 5.25 -24.62
CA GLY A 20 42.83 4.96 -24.22
C GLY A 20 43.20 5.30 -22.79
N SER A 21 42.66 4.57 -21.81
CA SER A 21 43.34 4.31 -20.54
C SER A 21 42.67 3.11 -19.87
N ALA A 22 43.45 2.05 -19.61
CA ALA A 22 42.99 0.92 -18.83
C ALA A 22 42.52 1.42 -17.46
N TYR A 23 41.21 1.53 -17.26
CA TYR A 23 40.62 1.79 -15.97
C TYR A 23 40.92 0.58 -15.07
N LYS A 24 42.05 0.65 -14.36
CA LYS A 24 42.23 -0.09 -13.12
C LYS A 24 41.10 0.36 -12.22
N THR A 25 40.02 -0.41 -12.19
CA THR A 25 38.95 -0.25 -11.21
C THR A 25 39.65 -0.18 -9.86
N LYS A 26 39.54 0.97 -9.16
CA LYS A 26 40.19 1.15 -7.84
C LYS A 26 39.83 -0.07 -6.99
N LYS A 27 40.84 -0.86 -6.61
CA LYS A 27 40.71 -2.04 -5.75
C LYS A 27 39.92 -1.61 -4.51
N GLY A 28 38.65 -2.04 -4.41
CA GLY A 28 37.74 -1.67 -3.32
C GLY A 28 36.37 -1.11 -3.75
N MET A 29 36.15 -0.79 -5.03
CA MET A 29 34.87 -0.18 -5.49
C MET A 29 34.02 -1.10 -6.39
N PHE A 30 34.30 -2.40 -6.43
CA PHE A 30 33.44 -3.36 -7.12
C PHE A 30 32.18 -3.63 -6.29
N ARG A 31 31.02 -3.15 -6.78
CA ARG A 31 29.71 -3.56 -6.24
C ARG A 31 29.27 -4.82 -6.96
N THR A 32 28.90 -5.85 -6.20
CA THR A 32 28.28 -7.05 -6.77
C THR A 32 26.86 -6.72 -7.22
N VAL A 33 26.32 -7.52 -8.15
CA VAL A 33 24.91 -7.42 -8.57
C VAL A 33 23.98 -7.50 -7.36
N GLY A 34 24.30 -8.35 -6.37
CA GLY A 34 23.54 -8.44 -5.13
C GLY A 34 23.54 -7.14 -4.31
N GLN A 35 24.69 -6.45 -4.23
CA GLN A 35 24.78 -5.16 -3.55
C GLN A 35 23.97 -4.08 -4.25
N LEU A 36 24.02 -4.04 -5.58
CA LEU A 36 23.21 -3.11 -6.38
C LEU A 36 21.71 -3.39 -6.21
N TYR A 37 21.28 -4.65 -6.25
CA TYR A 37 19.88 -5.03 -6.03
C TYR A 37 19.40 -4.64 -4.63
N LYS A 38 20.22 -4.89 -3.60
CA LYS A 38 19.90 -4.52 -2.21
C LYS A 38 19.67 -3.01 -2.07
N GLU A 39 20.53 -2.20 -2.67
CA GLU A 39 20.41 -0.73 -2.65
C GLU A 39 19.13 -0.28 -3.37
N SER A 40 18.86 -0.81 -4.56
CA SER A 40 17.64 -0.52 -5.32
C SER A 40 16.37 -0.94 -4.59
N LEU A 41 16.34 -2.14 -4.00
CA LEU A 41 15.22 -2.64 -3.20
C LEU A 41 14.99 -1.78 -1.96
N THR A 42 16.06 -1.34 -1.30
CA THR A 42 15.96 -0.47 -0.11
C THR A 42 15.32 0.87 -0.46
N LYS A 43 15.71 1.47 -1.59
CA LYS A 43 15.10 2.71 -2.10
C LYS A 43 13.61 2.51 -2.39
N LEU A 44 13.25 1.43 -3.09
CA LEU A 44 11.86 1.08 -3.38
C LEU A 44 11.03 0.93 -2.10
N MET A 45 11.55 0.20 -1.11
CA MET A 45 10.85 -0.01 0.17
C MET A 45 10.67 1.29 0.95
N ALA A 46 11.63 2.23 0.87
CA ALA A 46 11.47 3.55 1.46
C ALA A 46 10.32 4.33 0.81
N THR A 47 10.23 4.30 -0.52
CA THR A 47 9.11 4.93 -1.26
C THR A 47 7.78 4.29 -0.88
N LEU A 48 7.66 2.96 -0.93
CA LEU A 48 6.41 2.26 -0.64
C LEU A 48 5.89 2.53 0.79
N ARG A 49 6.80 2.59 1.78
CA ARG A 49 6.45 2.91 3.17
C ARG A 49 5.86 4.31 3.36
N ASN A 50 6.15 5.23 2.45
CA ASN A 50 5.65 6.61 2.48
C ASN A 50 4.38 6.80 1.63
N THR A 51 3.71 5.73 1.23
CA THR A 51 2.45 5.76 0.47
C THR A 51 1.32 5.08 1.23
N ASN A 52 0.09 5.18 0.72
CA ASN A 52 -1.03 4.36 1.19
C ASN A 52 -1.15 3.09 0.31
N PRO A 53 -0.71 1.91 0.79
CA PRO A 53 -0.68 0.71 -0.03
C PRO A 53 -2.06 0.06 -0.17
N ASN A 54 -2.35 -0.45 -1.36
CA ASN A 54 -3.48 -1.34 -1.61
C ASN A 54 -2.95 -2.74 -1.95
N PHE A 55 -3.42 -3.76 -1.24
CA PHE A 55 -2.92 -5.13 -1.39
C PHE A 55 -3.88 -6.00 -2.20
N VAL A 56 -3.38 -6.60 -3.28
CA VAL A 56 -4.05 -7.67 -4.01
C VAL A 56 -3.25 -8.95 -3.84
N ARG A 57 -3.85 -9.99 -3.23
CA ARG A 57 -3.21 -11.29 -2.99
C ARG A 57 -3.71 -12.29 -4.03
N CYS A 58 -2.89 -12.58 -5.03
CA CYS A 58 -3.20 -13.61 -6.02
C CYS A 58 -3.13 -15.00 -5.39
N ILE A 59 -4.09 -15.86 -5.69
CA ILE A 59 -4.17 -17.25 -5.21
C ILE A 59 -4.11 -18.19 -6.40
N ILE A 60 -3.23 -19.18 -6.34
CA ILE A 60 -3.13 -20.24 -7.34
C ILE A 60 -4.20 -21.29 -7.01
N PRO A 61 -5.18 -21.54 -7.91
CA PRO A 61 -6.26 -22.47 -7.61
C PRO A 61 -5.85 -23.94 -7.80
N ASN A 62 -4.89 -24.24 -8.68
CA ASN A 62 -4.35 -25.58 -8.91
C ASN A 62 -3.01 -25.52 -9.67
N HIS A 63 -2.18 -26.57 -9.56
CA HIS A 63 -0.91 -26.68 -10.30
C HIS A 63 -1.04 -27.23 -11.73
N GLU A 64 -2.18 -27.84 -12.06
CA GLU A 64 -2.45 -28.42 -13.38
C GLU A 64 -2.79 -27.37 -14.46
N LYS A 65 -2.86 -26.09 -14.08
CA LYS A 65 -3.24 -24.97 -14.95
C LYS A 65 -4.63 -25.15 -15.58
N ARG A 66 -5.54 -25.87 -14.91
CA ARG A 66 -6.90 -26.11 -15.38
C ARG A 66 -7.85 -25.02 -14.91
N ALA A 67 -8.63 -24.45 -15.83
CA ALA A 67 -9.71 -23.54 -15.47
C ALA A 67 -10.82 -24.29 -14.69
N GLY A 68 -11.48 -23.61 -13.77
CA GLY A 68 -12.59 -24.17 -12.98
C GLY A 68 -12.21 -25.26 -11.96
N LYS A 69 -10.94 -25.67 -11.88
CA LYS A 69 -10.45 -26.62 -10.87
C LYS A 69 -9.87 -25.87 -9.67
N LEU A 70 -10.27 -26.25 -8.47
CA LEU A 70 -9.72 -25.74 -7.22
C LEU A 70 -9.18 -26.91 -6.38
N ASP A 71 -7.95 -26.77 -5.92
CA ASP A 71 -7.32 -27.66 -4.93
C ASP A 71 -7.44 -27.01 -3.54
N PRO A 72 -8.28 -27.56 -2.64
CA PRO A 72 -8.55 -26.94 -1.35
C PRO A 72 -7.32 -26.86 -0.44
N HIS A 73 -6.45 -27.86 -0.46
CA HIS A 73 -5.28 -27.90 0.42
C HIS A 73 -4.25 -26.86 -0.01
N LEU A 74 -4.00 -26.77 -1.32
CA LEU A 74 -3.13 -25.75 -1.92
C LEU A 74 -3.60 -24.33 -1.60
N VAL A 75 -4.90 -24.07 -1.74
CA VAL A 75 -5.48 -22.74 -1.46
C VAL A 75 -5.41 -22.44 0.04
N LEU A 76 -5.73 -23.42 0.89
CA LEU A 76 -5.71 -23.24 2.35
C LEU A 76 -4.30 -22.89 2.85
N ASP A 77 -3.26 -23.54 2.34
CA ASP A 77 -1.88 -23.24 2.72
C ASP A 77 -1.47 -21.84 2.26
N GLN A 78 -1.88 -21.41 1.06
CA GLN A 78 -1.66 -20.03 0.62
C GLN A 78 -2.37 -19.01 1.51
N LEU A 79 -3.63 -19.25 1.91
CA LEU A 79 -4.37 -18.34 2.79
C LEU A 79 -3.70 -18.20 4.15
N ARG A 80 -3.17 -19.29 4.70
CA ARG A 80 -2.41 -19.31 5.96
C ARG A 80 -1.08 -18.58 5.82
N CYS A 81 -0.24 -18.95 4.86
CA CYS A 81 1.08 -18.36 4.67
C CYS A 81 1.02 -16.87 4.28
N ASN A 82 -0.02 -16.47 3.54
CA ASN A 82 -0.23 -15.07 3.18
C ASN A 82 -0.83 -14.23 4.32
N GLY A 83 -1.27 -14.85 5.42
CA GLY A 83 -1.89 -14.18 6.57
C GLY A 83 -3.25 -13.58 6.24
N VAL A 84 -4.00 -14.17 5.30
CA VAL A 84 -5.30 -13.64 4.86
C VAL A 84 -6.32 -13.69 6.00
N LEU A 85 -6.33 -14.77 6.78
CA LEU A 85 -7.25 -14.95 7.91
C LEU A 85 -6.98 -13.91 9.01
N GLU A 86 -5.71 -13.66 9.30
CA GLU A 86 -5.25 -12.63 10.24
C GLU A 86 -5.61 -11.24 9.74
N GLY A 87 -5.41 -10.96 8.45
CA GLY A 87 -5.80 -9.71 7.81
C GLY A 87 -7.29 -9.43 7.95
N ILE A 88 -8.14 -10.43 7.68
CA ILE A 88 -9.59 -10.31 7.87
C ILE A 88 -9.92 -10.05 9.34
N ARG A 89 -9.29 -10.78 10.27
CA ARG A 89 -9.53 -10.61 11.71
C ARG A 89 -9.23 -9.19 12.16
N ILE A 90 -8.09 -8.63 11.75
CA ILE A 90 -7.69 -7.25 12.06
C ILE A 90 -8.67 -6.26 11.44
N CYS A 91 -9.05 -6.43 10.18
CA CYS A 91 -10.01 -5.55 9.51
C CYS A 91 -11.39 -5.57 10.16
N ARG A 92 -11.82 -6.72 10.71
CA ARG A 92 -13.11 -6.86 11.41
C ARG A 92 -13.09 -6.31 12.84
N GLN A 93 -11.94 -6.39 13.52
CA GLN A 93 -11.78 -5.85 14.88
C GLN A 93 -11.43 -4.36 14.90
N GLY A 94 -10.95 -3.84 13.77
CA GLY A 94 -10.62 -2.43 13.61
C GLY A 94 -11.74 -1.61 12.98
N PHE A 95 -11.46 -0.31 12.84
CA PHE A 95 -12.30 0.64 12.11
C PHE A 95 -11.52 1.10 10.86
N PRO A 96 -11.70 0.41 9.71
CA PRO A 96 -10.92 0.69 8.50
C PRO A 96 -11.28 2.04 7.87
N ASN A 97 -12.51 2.49 8.07
CA ASN A 97 -12.98 3.79 7.60
C ASN A 97 -12.74 4.84 8.68
N ARG A 98 -11.97 5.89 8.34
CA ARG A 98 -11.72 7.04 9.21
C ARG A 98 -12.05 8.30 8.43
N ILE A 99 -12.82 9.18 9.05
CA ILE A 99 -13.25 10.45 8.49
C ILE A 99 -12.96 11.56 9.50
N VAL A 100 -12.54 12.73 9.00
CA VAL A 100 -12.30 13.89 9.86
C VAL A 100 -13.64 14.47 10.31
N PHE A 101 -13.74 14.94 11.56
CA PHE A 101 -15.01 15.46 12.12
C PHE A 101 -15.67 16.54 11.26
N GLN A 102 -14.88 17.46 10.71
CA GLN A 102 -15.42 18.53 9.86
C GLN A 102 -16.02 17.98 8.56
N GLU A 103 -15.38 16.98 7.95
CA GLU A 103 -15.88 16.33 6.74
C GLU A 103 -17.16 15.53 7.01
N PHE A 104 -17.20 14.79 8.13
CA PHE A 104 -18.40 14.06 8.56
C PHE A 104 -19.57 15.02 8.75
N ARG A 105 -19.36 16.12 9.47
CA ARG A 105 -20.39 17.14 9.67
C ARG A 105 -20.87 17.69 8.33
N GLN A 106 -19.97 18.22 7.52
CA GLN A 106 -20.32 18.84 6.24
C GLN A 106 -21.11 17.88 5.32
N ARG A 107 -20.74 16.60 5.32
CA ARG A 107 -21.37 15.59 4.46
C ARG A 107 -22.74 15.12 4.95
N TYR A 108 -22.94 15.03 6.27
CA TYR A 108 -24.12 14.37 6.85
C TYR A 108 -25.06 15.32 7.62
N GLU A 109 -24.74 16.61 7.78
CA GLU A 109 -25.58 17.58 8.51
C GLU A 109 -27.00 17.70 7.93
N ILE A 110 -27.16 17.45 6.62
CA ILE A 110 -28.46 17.38 5.95
C ILE A 110 -29.39 16.29 6.51
N LEU A 111 -28.84 15.21 7.07
CA LEU A 111 -29.60 14.13 7.69
C LEU A 111 -30.04 14.47 9.13
N THR A 112 -29.48 15.53 9.71
CA THR A 112 -29.70 15.92 11.11
C THR A 112 -30.08 17.40 11.25
N PRO A 113 -31.16 17.89 10.61
CA PRO A 113 -31.46 19.32 10.42
C PRO A 113 -31.70 20.13 11.71
N ASN A 114 -31.79 19.49 12.89
CA ASN A 114 -31.96 20.15 14.18
C ASN A 114 -30.98 19.67 15.26
N ALA A 115 -30.01 18.82 14.92
CA ALA A 115 -29.10 18.24 15.91
C ALA A 115 -28.03 19.24 16.36
N ILE A 116 -27.68 20.21 15.51
CA ILE A 116 -26.64 21.21 15.77
C ILE A 116 -27.29 22.61 15.87
N PRO A 117 -27.10 23.34 16.99
CA PRO A 117 -27.59 24.70 17.13
C PRO A 117 -26.82 25.67 16.23
N LYS A 118 -27.47 26.77 15.85
CA LYS A 118 -26.84 27.84 15.06
C LYS A 118 -25.72 28.51 15.87
N GLY A 119 -24.53 28.59 15.29
CA GLY A 119 -23.35 29.18 15.92
C GLY A 119 -22.10 28.33 15.73
N PHE A 120 -21.00 28.76 16.35
CA PHE A 120 -19.76 28.00 16.37
C PHE A 120 -19.87 26.82 17.35
N MET A 121 -19.44 25.64 16.92
CA MET A 121 -19.36 24.43 17.74
C MET A 121 -18.13 23.62 17.33
N ASP A 122 -17.50 23.00 18.33
CA ASP A 122 -16.39 22.08 18.10
C ASP A 122 -16.82 20.88 17.21
N GLY A 123 -15.93 20.47 16.31
CA GLY A 123 -16.21 19.42 15.33
C GLY A 123 -16.53 18.07 15.97
N LYS A 124 -15.83 17.71 17.05
CA LYS A 124 -16.08 16.44 17.76
C LYS A 124 -17.45 16.46 18.42
N GLN A 125 -17.79 17.54 19.14
CA GLN A 125 -19.10 17.67 19.79
C GLN A 125 -20.26 17.68 18.78
N ALA A 126 -20.08 18.34 17.64
CA ALA A 126 -21.06 18.33 16.56
C ALA A 126 -21.30 16.90 16.03
N CYS A 127 -20.23 16.15 15.76
CA CYS A 127 -20.33 14.77 15.31
C CYS A 127 -20.99 13.86 16.34
N GLU A 128 -20.67 13.99 17.63
CA GLU A 128 -21.31 13.20 18.69
C GLU A 128 -22.83 13.45 18.75
N ARG A 129 -23.27 14.71 18.59
CA ARG A 129 -24.70 15.06 18.53
C ARG A 129 -25.38 14.47 17.30
N MET A 130 -24.72 14.55 16.14
CA MET A 130 -25.24 13.97 14.90
C MET A 130 -25.36 12.45 14.99
N ILE A 131 -24.34 11.76 15.53
CA ILE A 131 -24.35 10.30 15.71
C ILE A 131 -25.51 9.87 16.61
N ARG A 132 -25.75 10.59 17.71
CA ARG A 132 -26.90 10.33 18.60
C ARG A 132 -28.24 10.58 17.89
N ALA A 133 -28.35 11.66 17.13
CA ALA A 133 -29.57 11.98 16.38
C ALA A 133 -29.87 10.98 15.26
N LEU A 134 -28.84 10.33 14.72
CA LEU A 134 -28.95 9.26 13.71
C LEU A 134 -29.19 7.88 14.31
N GLU A 135 -29.17 7.75 15.64
CA GLU A 135 -29.37 6.47 16.35
C GLU A 135 -28.47 5.33 15.82
N LEU A 136 -27.22 5.67 15.50
CA LEU A 136 -26.26 4.67 15.00
C LEU A 136 -25.92 3.67 16.10
N ASP A 137 -25.71 2.40 15.70
CA ASP A 137 -25.21 1.36 16.60
C ASP A 137 -23.87 1.81 17.22
N PRO A 138 -23.70 1.71 18.55
CA PRO A 138 -22.43 2.04 19.19
C PRO A 138 -21.27 1.08 18.84
N ASN A 139 -21.54 -0.06 18.20
CA ASN A 139 -20.54 -1.06 17.77
C ASN A 139 -20.20 -0.98 16.27
#